data_AF-A0A9D1BYY7-F1
#
_entry.id   AF-A0A9D1BYY7-F1
#
_cell.length_a   1.000
_cell.length_b   1.000
_cell.length_c   1.000
_cell.angle_alpha   90.00
_cell.angle_beta   90.00
_cell.angle_gamma   90.00
#
_symmetry.space_group_name_H-M   'P 1'
#
loop_
_entity.id
_entity.type
_entity.pdbx_description
1 polymer ?
#
loop_
_entity_poly.entity_id
_entity_poly.type
_entity_poly.pdbx_seq_one_letter_code
_entity_poly.pdbx_strand_id
1 'polypeptide(L)'
;MSERVERLLRRLEKGLNKTLSFFNALSPAQWSVVLYEEPYPWTVRDLLAHFVAAEEGLLQIGQDIAQGGPGAPEGFDYDAYNAAEHQRRAGIPPEQLLKDLEAARRQTIEWVRGLTDADLDKVGRHPALGEITLETFIEAIYGHQLLHMRDLMNAMGR
;
A
#
# COMPACT_ATOMS: atom_id res chain seq x y z
N MET A 1 -3.38 -0.20 24.62
CA MET A 1 -2.83 0.16 23.30
C MET A 1 -2.02 1.43 23.49
N SER A 2 -0.82 1.52 22.91
CA SER A 2 0.05 2.69 23.10
C SER A 2 -0.36 3.86 22.18
N GLU A 3 0.07 5.08 22.51
CA GLU A 3 -0.17 6.26 21.67
C GLU A 3 0.47 6.14 20.28
N ARG A 4 1.59 5.40 20.17
CA ARG A 4 2.28 5.12 18.90
C ARG A 4 1.40 4.27 17.99
N VAL A 5 0.90 3.14 18.50
CA VAL A 5 -0.03 2.26 17.76
C VAL A 5 -1.29 3.02 17.37
N GLU A 6 -1.90 3.77 18.29
CA GLU A 6 -3.10 4.56 17.99
C GLU A 6 -2.87 5.59 16.86
N ARG A 7 -1.69 6.22 16.82
CA ARG A 7 -1.34 7.17 15.76
C ARG A 7 -1.25 6.47 14.40
N LEU A 8 -0.66 5.28 14.35
CA LEU A 8 -0.57 4.48 13.12
C LEU A 8 -1.96 4.08 12.63
N LEU A 9 -2.81 3.56 13.51
CA LEU A 9 -4.19 3.17 13.18
C LEU A 9 -4.98 4.33 12.59
N ARG A 10 -4.95 5.51 13.23
CA ARG A 10 -5.64 6.71 12.72
C ARG A 10 -5.17 7.10 11.32
N ARG A 11 -3.88 6.97 11.02
CA ARG A 11 -3.32 7.30 9.69
C ARG A 11 -3.75 6.27 8.64
N LEU A 12 -3.70 4.98 8.98
CA LEU A 12 -4.14 3.88 8.12
C LEU A 12 -5.63 3.99 7.77
N GLU A 13 -6.50 4.21 8.76
CA GLU A 13 -7.96 4.37 8.60
C GLU A 13 -8.30 5.61 7.77
N LYS A 14 -7.69 6.76 8.11
CA LYS A 14 -7.90 8.01 7.37
C LYS A 14 -7.43 7.89 5.92
N GLY A 15 -6.30 7.22 5.69
CA GLY A 15 -5.75 6.97 4.35
C GLY A 15 -6.70 6.13 3.51
N LEU A 16 -7.23 5.04 4.08
CA LEU A 16 -8.19 4.17 3.39
C LEU A 16 -9.45 4.93 2.99
N ASN A 17 -10.08 5.62 3.94
CA ASN A 17 -11.34 6.33 3.70
C ASN A 17 -11.19 7.39 2.60
N LYS A 18 -10.09 8.14 2.61
CA LYS A 18 -9.80 9.13 1.55
C LYS A 18 -9.61 8.47 0.19
N THR A 19 -8.84 7.38 0.16
CA THR A 19 -8.55 6.65 -1.08
C THR A 19 -9.82 6.06 -1.68
N LEU A 20 -10.61 5.33 -0.89
CA LEU A 20 -11.89 4.76 -1.32
C LEU A 20 -12.88 5.84 -1.75
N SER A 21 -12.97 6.95 -1.01
CA SER A 21 -13.86 8.06 -1.39
C SER A 21 -13.49 8.67 -2.74
N PHE A 22 -12.19 8.79 -3.04
CA PHE A 22 -11.73 9.32 -4.31
C PHE A 22 -12.08 8.38 -5.47
N PHE A 23 -11.73 7.10 -5.34
CA PHE A 23 -11.97 6.11 -6.40
C PHE A 23 -13.46 5.85 -6.64
N ASN A 24 -14.29 5.83 -5.60
CA ASN A 24 -15.75 5.69 -5.74
C ASN A 24 -16.40 6.89 -6.46
N ALA A 25 -15.73 8.05 -6.51
CA ALA A 25 -16.21 9.23 -7.21
C ALA A 25 -15.76 9.30 -8.69
N LEU A 26 -15.06 8.27 -9.19
CA LEU A 26 -14.63 8.21 -10.58
C LEU A 26 -15.78 7.75 -11.49
N SER A 27 -15.85 8.36 -12.66
CA SER A 27 -16.69 7.89 -13.76
C SER A 27 -16.07 6.66 -14.45
N PRO A 28 -16.85 5.85 -15.18
CA PRO A 28 -16.34 4.68 -15.90
C PRO A 28 -15.16 4.99 -16.83
N ALA A 29 -15.19 6.11 -17.55
CA ALA A 29 -14.13 6.50 -18.49
C ALA A 29 -12.80 6.85 -17.79
N GLN A 30 -12.87 7.33 -16.55
CA GLN A 30 -11.69 7.75 -15.79
C GLN A 30 -10.80 6.60 -15.35
N TRP A 31 -11.35 5.38 -15.24
CA TRP A 31 -10.57 4.20 -14.90
C TRP A 31 -9.53 3.80 -15.94
N SER A 32 -9.77 4.16 -17.21
CA SER A 32 -8.90 3.86 -18.34
C SER A 32 -7.89 4.96 -18.66
N VAL A 33 -7.88 6.06 -17.90
CA VAL A 33 -6.89 7.13 -18.08
C VAL A 33 -5.51 6.58 -17.72
N VAL A 34 -4.54 6.76 -18.62
CA VAL A 34 -3.14 6.41 -18.37
C VAL A 34 -2.53 7.46 -17.43
N LEU A 35 -1.97 7.00 -16.31
CA LEU A 35 -1.36 7.83 -15.28
C LEU A 35 0.17 7.81 -15.35
N TYR A 36 0.75 6.63 -15.60
CA TYR A 36 2.19 6.47 -15.82
C TYR A 36 2.40 5.85 -17.18
N GLU A 37 3.33 6.38 -17.97
CA GLU A 37 3.66 5.87 -19.32
C GLU A 37 4.76 4.80 -19.28
N GLU A 38 5.67 4.93 -18.32
CA GLU A 38 6.87 4.10 -18.18
C GLU A 38 6.87 3.35 -16.84
N PRO A 39 7.51 2.16 -16.75
CA PRO A 39 8.17 1.42 -17.84
C PRO A 39 7.19 0.75 -18.82
N TYR A 40 5.90 0.82 -18.53
CA TYR A 40 4.79 0.47 -19.41
C TYR A 40 3.54 1.21 -18.88
N PRO A 41 2.49 1.38 -19.71
CA PRO A 41 1.36 2.22 -19.34
C PRO A 41 0.57 1.63 -18.17
N TRP A 42 0.33 2.43 -17.14
CA TRP A 42 -0.55 2.13 -16.02
C TRP A 42 -1.76 3.03 -16.08
N THR A 43 -2.93 2.42 -16.14
CA THR A 43 -4.19 3.14 -15.99
C THR A 43 -4.47 3.45 -14.52
N VAL A 44 -5.46 4.31 -14.26
CA VAL A 44 -5.99 4.54 -12.91
C VAL A 44 -6.45 3.23 -12.24
N ARG A 45 -7.02 2.30 -13.02
CA ARG A 45 -7.37 0.96 -12.54
C ARG A 45 -6.13 0.15 -12.16
N ASP A 46 -5.04 0.25 -12.92
CA ASP A 46 -3.79 -0.46 -12.60
C ASP A 46 -3.13 0.09 -11.35
N LEU A 47 -3.19 1.41 -11.12
CA LEU A 47 -2.74 2.00 -9.85
C LEU A 47 -3.53 1.43 -8.66
N LEU A 48 -4.85 1.25 -8.79
CA LEU A 48 -5.62 0.63 -7.72
C LEU A 48 -5.21 -0.83 -7.50
N ALA A 49 -4.97 -1.60 -8.57
CA ALA A 49 -4.46 -2.96 -8.45
C ALA A 49 -3.10 -3.02 -7.75
N HIS A 50 -2.22 -2.07 -8.04
CA HIS A 50 -0.94 -1.90 -7.35
C HIS A 50 -1.11 -1.60 -5.86
N PHE A 51 -2.08 -0.77 -5.47
CA PHE A 51 -2.35 -0.54 -4.06
C PHE A 51 -2.73 -1.82 -3.31
N VAL A 52 -3.51 -2.71 -3.92
CA VAL A 52 -3.83 -4.00 -3.30
C VAL A 52 -2.56 -4.85 -3.15
N ALA A 53 -1.78 -4.98 -4.22
CA ALA A 53 -0.56 -5.79 -4.23
C ALA A 53 0.50 -5.29 -3.23
N ALA A 54 0.69 -3.97 -3.15
CA ALA A 54 1.63 -3.35 -2.23
C ALA A 54 1.16 -3.50 -0.78
N GLU A 55 -0.13 -3.32 -0.50
CA GLU A 55 -0.68 -3.51 0.85
C GLU A 55 -0.44 -4.94 1.37
N GLU A 56 -0.77 -5.95 0.56
CA GLU A 56 -0.61 -7.35 0.92
C GLU A 56 0.87 -7.73 1.09
N GLY A 57 1.73 -7.35 0.14
CA GLY A 57 3.15 -7.66 0.20
C GLY A 57 3.87 -6.97 1.37
N LEU A 58 3.58 -5.68 1.59
CA LEU A 58 4.17 -4.93 2.71
C LEU A 58 3.65 -5.43 4.06
N LEU A 59 2.38 -5.83 4.18
CA LEU A 59 1.86 -6.46 5.40
C LEU A 59 2.67 -7.72 5.73
N GLN A 60 2.92 -8.58 4.75
CA GLN A 60 3.67 -9.81 4.98
C GLN A 60 5.12 -9.54 5.42
N ILE A 61 5.79 -8.57 4.80
CA ILE A 61 7.14 -8.15 5.20
C ILE A 61 7.13 -7.55 6.61
N GLY A 62 6.16 -6.69 6.93
CA GLY A 62 6.03 -6.10 8.27
C GLY A 62 5.80 -7.17 9.35
N GLN A 63 5.00 -8.19 9.04
CA GLN A 63 4.78 -9.33 9.93
C GLN A 63 6.05 -10.17 10.17
N ASP A 64 6.90 -10.32 9.15
CA ASP A 64 8.21 -10.96 9.31
C ASP A 64 9.11 -10.16 10.25
N ILE A 65 9.23 -8.85 10.05
CA ILE A 65 10.01 -7.96 10.92
C ILE A 65 9.49 -8.01 12.37
N ALA A 66 8.17 -7.99 12.57
CA ALA A 66 7.57 -8.10 13.90
C ALA A 66 7.90 -9.43 14.59
N GLN A 67 8.15 -10.50 13.83
CA GLN A 67 8.57 -11.81 14.36
C GLN A 67 10.10 -11.91 14.54
N GLY A 68 10.85 -10.84 14.27
CA GLY A 68 12.32 -10.80 14.36
C GLY A 68 13.03 -11.26 13.09
N GLY A 69 12.29 -11.40 11.99
CA GLY A 69 12.84 -11.67 10.67
C GLY A 69 13.53 -10.45 10.05
N PRO A 70 14.30 -10.64 8.98
CA PRO A 70 15.08 -9.58 8.35
C PRO A 70 14.24 -8.59 7.53
N GLY A 71 12.98 -8.88 7.25
CA GLY A 71 12.16 -8.14 6.29
C GLY A 71 12.47 -8.54 4.84
N ALA A 72 12.45 -7.57 3.94
CA ALA A 72 12.69 -7.82 2.53
C ALA A 72 14.13 -8.33 2.28
N PRO A 73 14.36 -9.21 1.29
CA PRO A 73 15.71 -9.59 0.89
C PRO A 73 16.53 -8.40 0.41
N GLU A 74 17.86 -8.48 0.58
CA GLU A 74 18.76 -7.55 -0.09
C GLU A 74 18.65 -7.70 -1.62
N GLY A 75 18.60 -6.58 -2.34
CA GLY A 75 18.41 -6.59 -3.79
C GLY A 75 17.03 -7.02 -4.26
N PHE A 76 16.00 -6.98 -3.39
CA PHE A 76 14.62 -7.26 -3.81
C PHE A 76 14.21 -6.37 -4.99
N ASP A 77 13.92 -7.01 -6.11
CA ASP A 77 13.49 -6.36 -7.35
C ASP A 77 11.99 -6.05 -7.27
N TYR A 78 11.66 -4.89 -6.71
CA TYR A 78 10.27 -4.44 -6.60
C TYR A 78 9.66 -4.10 -7.96
N ASP A 79 10.47 -3.77 -8.99
CA ASP A 79 9.96 -3.50 -10.33
C ASP A 79 9.49 -4.80 -10.99
N ALA A 80 10.26 -5.88 -10.88
CA ALA A 80 9.84 -7.21 -11.31
C ALA A 80 8.60 -7.71 -10.55
N TYR A 81 8.53 -7.47 -9.24
CA TYR A 81 7.33 -7.77 -8.45
C TYR A 81 6.10 -7.00 -8.95
N ASN A 82 6.23 -5.69 -9.16
CA ASN A 82 5.15 -4.85 -9.66
C ASN A 82 4.68 -5.28 -11.06
N ALA A 83 5.60 -5.68 -11.94
CA ALA A 83 5.29 -6.22 -13.26
C ALA A 83 4.51 -7.54 -13.20
N ALA A 84 4.94 -8.45 -12.32
CA ALA A 84 4.23 -9.72 -12.11
C ALA A 84 2.82 -9.48 -11.56
N GLU A 85 2.66 -8.59 -10.58
CA GLU A 85 1.36 -8.27 -9.97
C GLU A 85 0.43 -7.54 -10.94
N HIS A 86 0.95 -6.65 -11.78
CA HIS A 86 0.21 -6.00 -12.86
C HIS A 86 -0.39 -7.04 -13.81
N GLN A 87 0.41 -8.01 -14.26
CA GLN A 87 -0.06 -9.11 -15.11
C GLN A 87 -1.06 -10.01 -14.40
N ARG A 88 -0.77 -10.43 -13.16
CA ARG A 88 -1.64 -11.34 -12.39
C ARG A 88 -3.01 -10.76 -12.13
N ARG A 89 -3.09 -9.45 -11.94
CA ARG A 89 -4.34 -8.73 -11.63
C ARG A 89 -5.00 -8.14 -12.87
N ALA A 90 -4.46 -8.39 -14.06
CA ALA A 90 -5.08 -7.97 -15.31
C ALA A 90 -6.53 -8.48 -15.41
N GLY A 91 -7.44 -7.64 -15.89
CA GLY A 91 -8.85 -7.99 -16.08
C GLY A 91 -9.74 -7.93 -14.83
N ILE A 92 -9.21 -7.95 -13.60
CA ILE A 92 -10.01 -7.75 -12.37
C ILE A 92 -10.73 -6.39 -12.39
N PRO A 93 -12.06 -6.31 -12.26
CA PRO A 93 -12.77 -5.03 -12.41
C PRO A 93 -12.53 -4.09 -11.22
N PRO A 94 -12.59 -2.75 -11.41
CA PRO A 94 -12.34 -1.77 -10.34
C PRO A 94 -13.16 -1.99 -9.07
N GLU A 95 -14.42 -2.42 -9.20
CA GLU A 95 -15.30 -2.66 -8.05
C GLU A 95 -14.82 -3.81 -7.17
N GLN A 96 -14.16 -4.81 -7.77
CA GLN A 96 -13.53 -5.90 -7.02
C GLN A 96 -12.25 -5.42 -6.36
N LEU A 97 -11.40 -4.67 -7.08
CA LEU A 97 -10.15 -4.12 -6.52
C LEU A 97 -10.40 -3.19 -5.33
N LEU A 98 -11.50 -2.42 -5.32
CA LEU A 98 -11.89 -1.58 -4.18
C LEU A 98 -12.19 -2.42 -2.94
N LYS A 99 -12.92 -3.52 -3.11
CA LYS A 99 -13.22 -4.47 -2.02
C LYS A 99 -11.95 -5.14 -1.52
N ASP A 100 -11.07 -5.53 -2.44
CA ASP A 100 -9.81 -6.18 -2.11
C ASP A 100 -8.89 -5.22 -1.34
N LEU A 101 -8.80 -3.95 -1.76
CA LEU A 101 -8.02 -2.94 -1.03
C LEU A 101 -8.58 -2.69 0.38
N GLU A 102 -9.89 -2.58 0.50
CA GLU A 102 -10.54 -2.43 1.81
C GLU A 102 -10.24 -3.63 2.72
N ALA A 103 -10.35 -4.84 2.18
CA ALA A 103 -10.07 -6.06 2.92
C ALA A 103 -8.59 -6.17 3.33
N ALA A 104 -7.66 -5.88 2.43
CA ALA A 104 -6.22 -5.89 2.70
C ALA A 104 -5.87 -4.86 3.79
N ARG A 105 -6.37 -3.63 3.69
CA ARG A 105 -6.11 -2.59 4.71
C ARG A 105 -6.75 -2.91 6.06
N ARG A 106 -7.93 -3.56 6.08
CA ARG A 106 -8.53 -4.05 7.33
C ARG A 106 -7.64 -5.10 8.01
N GLN A 107 -7.01 -6.00 7.25
CA GLN A 107 -6.04 -6.95 7.80
C GLN A 107 -4.82 -6.25 8.39
N THR A 108 -4.28 -5.24 7.69
CA THR A 108 -3.17 -4.42 8.21
C THR A 108 -3.55 -3.71 9.50
N ILE A 109 -4.73 -3.07 9.55
CA ILE A 109 -5.23 -2.37 10.74
C ILE A 109 -5.37 -3.34 11.92
N GLU A 110 -5.95 -4.52 11.69
CA GLU A 110 -6.15 -5.51 12.76
C GLU A 110 -4.81 -6.04 13.28
N TRP A 111 -3.86 -6.30 12.39
CA TRP A 111 -2.51 -6.70 12.79
C TRP A 111 -1.80 -5.60 13.59
N VAL A 112 -1.82 -4.35 13.13
CA VAL A 112 -1.18 -3.21 13.81
C VAL A 112 -1.79 -2.99 15.20
N ARG A 113 -3.10 -3.22 15.37
CA ARG A 113 -3.79 -3.09 16.67
C ARG A 113 -3.22 -4.03 17.73
N GLY A 114 -2.67 -5.17 17.33
CA GLY A 114 -2.06 -6.17 18.21
C GLY A 114 -0.60 -5.89 18.57
N LEU A 115 0.06 -4.90 17.97
CA LEU A 115 1.48 -4.62 18.20
C LEU A 115 1.74 -3.89 19.52
N THR A 116 2.93 -4.09 20.07
CA THR A 116 3.49 -3.36 21.21
C THR A 116 4.53 -2.34 20.76
N ASP A 117 4.89 -1.39 21.62
CA ASP A 117 5.99 -0.46 21.33
C ASP A 117 7.33 -1.18 21.09
N ALA A 118 7.57 -2.30 21.78
CA ALA A 118 8.76 -3.12 21.56
C ALA A 118 8.75 -3.80 20.17
N ASP A 119 7.58 -4.13 19.62
CA ASP A 119 7.48 -4.60 18.24
C ASP A 119 7.78 -3.46 17.25
N LEU A 120 7.24 -2.27 17.52
CA LEU A 120 7.45 -1.07 16.69
C LEU A 120 8.93 -0.66 16.61
N ASP A 121 9.72 -0.95 17.65
CA ASP A 121 11.15 -0.66 17.71
C ASP A 121 12.02 -1.69 16.98
N LYS A 122 11.45 -2.84 16.55
CA LYS A 122 12.18 -3.82 15.72
C LYS A 122 12.58 -3.20 14.40
N VAL A 123 13.74 -3.60 13.89
CA VAL A 123 14.31 -3.12 12.64
C VAL A 123 14.30 -4.24 11.62
N GLY A 124 13.95 -3.90 10.38
CA GLY A 124 14.08 -4.80 9.25
C GLY A 124 14.11 -4.02 7.95
N ARG A 125 14.34 -4.74 6.86
CA ARG A 125 14.54 -4.11 5.55
C ARG A 125 13.21 -3.86 4.84
N HIS A 126 12.97 -2.61 4.49
CA HIS A 126 11.94 -2.20 3.55
C HIS A 126 12.47 -2.26 2.11
N PRO A 127 11.68 -2.75 1.13
CA PRO A 127 12.13 -2.89 -0.27
C PRO A 127 12.78 -1.64 -0.86
N ALA A 128 12.17 -0.47 -0.64
CA ALA A 128 12.62 0.81 -1.21
C ALA A 128 13.40 1.72 -0.24
N LEU A 129 13.33 1.47 1.08
CA LEU A 129 13.87 2.40 2.09
C LEU A 129 15.07 1.83 2.85
N GLY A 130 15.42 0.56 2.63
CA GLY A 130 16.49 -0.10 3.37
C GLY A 130 16.07 -0.42 4.81
N GLU A 131 17.04 -0.46 5.72
CA GLU A 131 16.80 -0.79 7.13
C GLU A 131 16.09 0.36 7.85
N ILE A 132 14.90 0.07 8.36
CA ILE A 132 14.06 1.02 9.10
C ILE A 132 13.37 0.31 10.26
N THR A 133 12.85 1.08 11.22
CA THR A 133 12.01 0.50 12.28
C THR A 133 10.67 0.05 11.73
N LEU A 134 10.03 -0.90 12.41
CA LEU A 134 8.69 -1.37 12.06
C LEU A 134 7.66 -0.22 12.13
N GLU A 135 7.82 0.72 13.06
CA GLU A 135 7.00 1.94 13.07
C GLU A 135 7.11 2.71 11.75
N THR A 136 8.33 3.02 11.31
CA THR A 136 8.56 3.73 10.03
C THR A 136 8.08 2.90 8.84
N PHE A 137 8.21 1.56 8.91
CA PHE A 137 7.70 0.66 7.90
C PHE A 137 6.17 0.77 7.76
N ILE A 138 5.43 0.70 8.87
CA ILE A 138 3.97 0.84 8.87
C ILE A 138 3.56 2.24 8.40
N GLU A 139 4.33 3.27 8.76
CA GLU A 139 4.12 4.62 8.22
C GLU A 139 4.32 4.69 6.70
N ALA A 140 5.30 3.96 6.17
CA ALA A 140 5.57 3.89 4.74
C ALA A 140 4.43 3.24 3.94
N ILE A 141 3.69 2.28 4.51
CA ILE A 141 2.52 1.66 3.85
C ILE A 141 1.50 2.73 3.43
N TYR A 142 1.07 3.58 4.37
CA TYR A 142 0.13 4.65 4.02
C TYR A 142 0.81 5.80 3.26
N GLY A 143 2.09 6.08 3.55
CA GLY A 143 2.86 7.15 2.90
C GLY A 143 3.02 6.91 1.39
N HIS A 144 3.32 5.68 1.00
CA HIS A 144 3.39 5.21 -0.38
C HIS A 144 2.06 5.45 -1.13
N GLN A 145 0.94 5.09 -0.52
CA GLN A 145 -0.37 5.30 -1.11
C GLN A 145 -0.68 6.81 -1.28
N LEU A 146 -0.34 7.64 -0.29
CA LEU A 146 -0.52 9.09 -0.39
C LEU A 146 0.29 9.73 -1.52
N LEU A 147 1.51 9.24 -1.76
CA LEU A 147 2.36 9.71 -2.86
C LEU A 147 1.66 9.51 -4.20
N HIS A 148 1.19 8.28 -4.48
CA HIS A 148 0.51 7.99 -5.74
C HIS A 148 -0.89 8.63 -5.84
N MET A 149 -1.60 8.79 -4.73
CA MET A 149 -2.86 9.53 -4.71
C MET A 149 -2.65 10.99 -5.11
N ARG A 150 -1.53 11.61 -4.72
CA ARG A 150 -1.17 12.97 -5.17
C ARG A 150 -0.94 13.00 -6.68
N ASP A 151 -0.21 12.03 -7.21
CA ASP A 151 0.07 11.95 -8.65
C ASP A 151 -1.23 11.78 -9.46
N LEU A 152 -2.14 10.92 -8.96
CA LEU A 152 -3.48 10.76 -9.53
C LEU A 152 -4.31 12.04 -9.48
N MET A 153 -4.38 12.73 -8.35
CA MET A 153 -5.13 14.00 -8.23
C MET A 153 -4.60 15.06 -9.19
N ASN A 154 -3.27 15.19 -9.30
CA ASN A 154 -2.63 16.11 -10.24
C ASN A 154 -2.99 15.79 -11.69
N ALA A 155 -2.92 14.52 -12.10
CA ALA A 155 -3.28 14.08 -13.45
C ALA A 155 -4.78 14.30 -13.77
N MET A 156 -5.63 14.31 -12.74
CA MET A 156 -7.06 14.56 -12.87
C MET A 156 -7.47 16.03 -12.72
N GLY A 157 -6.51 16.94 -12.50
CA GLY A 157 -6.77 18.37 -12.31
C GLY A 157 -7.59 18.68 -11.04
N ARG A 158 -7.36 17.94 -9.95
CA ARG A 158 -8.07 18.08 -8.67
C ARG A 158 -7.15 18.56 -7.55
#